data_AF-A0A662CVN8-F1
#
_entry.id   AF-A0A662CVN8-F1
#
_cell.length_a   1.000
_cell.length_b   1.000
_cell.length_c   1.000
_cell.angle_alpha   90.00
_cell.angle_beta   90.00
_cell.angle_gamma   90.00
#
_symmetry.space_group_name_H-M   'P 1'
#
loop_
_entity.id
_entity.type
_entity.pdbx_description
1 polymer ?
#
loop_
_entity_poly.entity_id
_entity_poly.type
_entity_poly.pdbx_seq_one_letter_code
_entity_poly.pdbx_strand_id
1 'polypeptide(L)'
;MPGTFTCRHCGKILPRNPCSKKQKFCFSHSCQNARKRLHDKKVLATARGKLNQQRRNKRWRDQAPAHAYQDQYRKDHPEYVKRNRDQQRLRNNRSQKDSVPIIVKTDAFLLQPSTDGAYMAFKVKMQKIVKTDTLMLQIQSQQGIEANFT
;
A
#
# COMPACT_ATOMS: atom_id res chain seq x y z
N MET A 1 -47.11 -3.37 15.70
CA MET A 1 -46.45 -2.47 14.71
C MET A 1 -44.97 -2.78 14.67
N PRO A 2 -44.36 -3.05 13.51
CA PRO A 2 -42.90 -3.21 13.41
C PRO A 2 -42.23 -1.90 13.83
N GLY A 3 -41.36 -1.96 14.84
CA GLY A 3 -40.64 -0.77 15.31
C GLY A 3 -39.78 -0.18 14.19
N THR A 4 -39.61 1.14 14.17
CA THR A 4 -38.73 1.81 13.20
C THR A 4 -37.31 1.92 13.77
N PHE A 5 -36.33 2.11 12.90
CA PHE A 5 -34.95 2.43 13.30
C PHE A 5 -34.31 3.40 12.33
N THR A 6 -33.35 4.18 12.82
CA THR A 6 -32.55 5.10 12.00
C THR A 6 -31.28 4.41 11.52
N CYS A 7 -31.04 4.40 10.21
CA CYS A 7 -29.82 3.83 9.67
C CYS A 7 -28.60 4.71 9.98
N ARG A 8 -27.56 4.12 10.57
CA ARG A 8 -26.32 4.83 10.92
C ARG A 8 -25.48 5.36 9.74
N HIS A 9 -25.75 4.89 8.52
CA HIS A 9 -25.00 5.31 7.33
C HIS A 9 -25.76 6.35 6.51
N CYS A 10 -27.01 6.08 6.13
CA CYS A 10 -27.80 6.99 5.30
C CYS A 10 -28.76 7.90 6.09
N GLY A 11 -28.88 7.75 7.41
CA GLY A 11 -29.76 8.56 8.24
C GLY A 11 -31.27 8.30 8.07
N LYS A 12 -31.68 7.48 7.10
CA LYS A 12 -33.10 7.20 6.82
C LYS A 12 -33.75 6.42 7.97
N ILE A 13 -34.98 6.80 8.31
CA ILE A 13 -35.86 6.06 9.22
C ILE A 13 -36.57 4.99 8.40
N LEU A 14 -36.42 3.72 8.81
CA LEU A 14 -36.90 2.56 8.07
C LEU A 14 -37.57 1.57 9.01
N PRO A 15 -38.50 0.73 8.52
CA PRO A 15 -39.07 -0.35 9.31
C PRO A 15 -37.95 -1.33 9.69
N ARG A 16 -37.90 -1.71 10.98
CA ARG A 16 -36.96 -2.72 11.46
C ARG A 16 -37.41 -4.09 10.98
N ASN A 17 -36.45 -4.90 10.51
CA ASN A 17 -36.72 -6.30 10.22
C ASN A 17 -37.12 -7.02 11.53
N PRO A 18 -38.29 -7.69 11.59
CA PRO A 18 -38.76 -8.41 12.77
C PRO A 18 -37.74 -9.41 13.34
N CYS A 19 -36.98 -10.08 12.48
CA CYS A 19 -35.94 -11.04 12.88
C CYS A 19 -34.68 -10.37 13.44
N SER A 20 -34.49 -9.06 13.23
CA SER A 20 -33.27 -8.33 13.63
C SER A 20 -33.55 -7.27 14.67
N LYS A 21 -33.63 -7.68 15.94
CA LYS A 21 -33.90 -6.79 17.09
C LYS A 21 -32.90 -5.62 17.22
N LYS A 22 -31.65 -5.82 16.80
CA LYS A 22 -30.54 -4.84 16.94
C LYS A 22 -30.06 -4.27 15.59
N GLN A 23 -30.96 -4.12 14.61
CA GLN A 23 -30.60 -3.57 13.29
C GLN A 23 -30.07 -2.12 13.40
N LYS A 24 -28.87 -1.89 12.86
CA LYS A 24 -28.18 -0.58 12.85
C LYS A 24 -28.03 0.02 11.44
N PHE A 25 -28.08 -0.82 10.41
CA PHE A 25 -27.91 -0.45 9.01
C PHE A 25 -29.08 -0.99 8.21
N CYS A 26 -29.54 -0.24 7.21
CA CYS A 26 -30.55 -0.71 6.28
C CYS A 26 -29.99 -1.70 5.27
N PHE A 27 -30.88 -2.38 4.55
CA PHE A 27 -30.50 -3.41 3.56
C PHE A 27 -29.95 -2.85 2.24
N SER A 28 -29.90 -1.52 2.07
CA SER A 28 -29.30 -0.94 0.87
C SER A 28 -27.83 -1.35 0.74
N HIS A 29 -27.40 -1.62 -0.50
CA HIS A 29 -26.05 -2.09 -0.79
C HIS A 29 -24.96 -1.13 -0.26
N SER A 30 -25.17 0.17 -0.40
CA SER A 30 -24.24 1.19 0.11
C SER A 30 -24.10 1.14 1.64
N CYS A 31 -25.20 1.03 2.38
CA CYS A 31 -25.18 0.95 3.84
C CYS A 31 -24.63 -0.37 4.36
N GLN A 32 -24.88 -1.48 3.66
CA GLN A 32 -24.27 -2.77 4.00
C GLN A 32 -22.76 -2.77 3.74
N ASN A 33 -22.31 -2.14 2.66
CA ASN A 33 -20.88 -1.93 2.42
C ASN A 33 -20.24 -1.06 3.50
N ALA A 34 -20.92 -0.01 3.96
CA ALA A 34 -20.42 0.79 5.08
C ALA A 34 -20.32 -0.02 6.40
N ARG A 35 -21.34 -0.84 6.70
CA ARG A 35 -21.30 -1.77 7.84
C ARG A 35 -20.09 -2.71 7.74
N LYS A 36 -19.87 -3.30 6.56
CA LYS A 36 -18.74 -4.20 6.30
C LYS A 36 -17.40 -3.49 6.48
N ARG A 37 -17.23 -2.28 5.93
CA ARG A 37 -16.02 -1.47 6.10
C ARG A 37 -15.70 -1.18 7.57
N LEU A 38 -16.71 -0.86 8.39
CA LEU A 38 -16.52 -0.65 9.82
C LEU A 38 -16.07 -1.92 10.55
N HIS A 39 -16.66 -3.06 10.20
CA HIS A 39 -16.25 -4.35 10.74
C HIS A 39 -14.81 -4.68 10.33
N ASP A 40 -14.49 -4.56 9.04
CA ASP A 40 -13.16 -4.83 8.52
C ASP A 40 -12.11 -3.92 9.18
N LYS A 41 -12.40 -2.62 9.35
CA LYS A 41 -11.52 -1.68 10.06
C LYS A 41 -11.24 -2.15 11.49
N LYS A 42 -12.26 -2.62 12.21
CA LYS A 42 -12.10 -3.14 13.58
C LYS A 42 -11.29 -4.44 13.60
N VAL A 43 -11.56 -5.38 12.70
CA VAL A 43 -10.90 -6.69 12.67
C VAL A 43 -9.45 -6.59 12.21
N LEU A 44 -9.17 -5.81 11.16
CA LEU A 44 -7.82 -5.65 10.60
C LEU A 44 -6.89 -4.85 11.52
N ALA A 45 -7.42 -4.12 12.49
CA ALA A 45 -6.61 -3.50 13.54
C ALA A 45 -5.94 -4.57 14.43
N THR A 46 -6.59 -5.72 14.65
CA THR A 46 -6.09 -6.81 15.51
C THR A 46 -5.05 -7.67 14.78
N ALA A 47 -4.03 -8.14 15.51
CA ALA A 47 -2.99 -9.04 14.98
C ALA A 47 -3.58 -10.31 14.33
N ARG A 48 -4.54 -10.96 15.00
CA ARG A 48 -5.26 -12.14 14.46
C ARG A 48 -5.97 -11.83 13.13
N GLY A 49 -6.58 -10.65 13.01
CA GLY A 49 -7.26 -10.23 11.79
C GLY A 49 -6.29 -10.08 10.62
N LYS A 50 -5.12 -9.46 10.87
CA LYS A 50 -4.04 -9.34 9.86
C LYS A 50 -3.53 -10.70 9.41
N LEU A 51 -3.26 -11.62 10.34
CA LEU A 51 -2.81 -12.99 10.02
C LEU A 51 -3.85 -13.75 9.19
N ASN A 52 -5.13 -13.67 9.57
CA ASN A 52 -6.21 -14.30 8.83
C ASN A 52 -6.34 -13.73 7.41
N GLN A 53 -6.20 -12.42 7.25
CA GLN A 53 -6.20 -11.77 5.94
C GLN A 53 -5.04 -12.28 5.06
N GLN A 54 -3.83 -12.37 5.63
CA GLN A 54 -2.66 -12.89 4.92
C GLN A 54 -2.86 -14.34 4.48
N ARG A 55 -3.33 -15.22 5.38
CA ARG A 55 -3.63 -16.63 5.07
C ARG A 55 -4.66 -16.76 3.95
N ARG A 56 -5.76 -16.00 4.02
CA ARG A 56 -6.80 -15.98 2.98
C ARG A 56 -6.23 -15.55 1.63
N ASN A 57 -5.45 -14.47 1.61
CA ASN A 57 -4.84 -13.96 0.38
C ASN A 57 -3.82 -14.95 -0.20
N LYS A 58 -3.02 -15.60 0.65
CA LYS A 58 -2.08 -16.65 0.25
C LYS A 58 -2.84 -17.80 -0.39
N ARG A 59 -3.85 -18.36 0.28
CA ARG A 59 -4.68 -19.44 -0.25
C ARG A 59 -5.28 -19.10 -1.62
N TRP A 60 -5.79 -17.88 -1.79
CA TRP A 60 -6.35 -17.45 -3.08
C TRP A 60 -5.27 -17.40 -4.17
N ARG A 61 -4.06 -16.90 -3.87
CA ARG A 61 -2.94 -16.87 -4.83
C ARG A 61 -2.41 -18.26 -5.17
N ASP A 62 -2.43 -19.17 -4.20
CA ASP A 62 -1.98 -20.55 -4.41
C ASP A 62 -2.96 -21.34 -5.30
N GLN A 63 -4.26 -20.99 -5.26
CA GLN A 63 -5.32 -21.72 -5.97
C GLN A 63 -5.71 -21.11 -7.31
N ALA A 64 -5.65 -19.78 -7.45
CA ALA A 64 -6.10 -19.09 -8.66
C ALA A 64 -4.91 -18.64 -9.52
N PRO A 65 -5.04 -18.65 -10.86
CA PRO A 65 -4.05 -18.03 -11.73
C PRO A 65 -4.13 -16.50 -11.60
N ALA A 66 -3.50 -15.98 -10.54
CA ALA A 66 -3.63 -14.58 -10.15
C ALA A 66 -3.22 -13.60 -11.27
N HIS A 67 -2.27 -14.00 -12.13
CA HIS A 67 -1.86 -13.23 -13.30
C HIS A 67 -2.97 -13.14 -14.35
N ALA A 68 -3.56 -14.28 -14.76
CA ALA A 68 -4.65 -14.31 -15.72
C ALA A 68 -5.87 -13.54 -15.22
N TYR A 69 -6.21 -13.69 -13.93
CA TYR A 69 -7.27 -12.92 -13.30
C TYR A 69 -7.03 -11.40 -13.41
N GLN A 70 -5.81 -10.94 -13.09
CA GLN A 70 -5.49 -9.51 -13.13
C GLN A 70 -5.53 -8.95 -14.54
N ASP A 71 -5.05 -9.72 -15.53
CA ASP A 71 -5.09 -9.32 -16.93
C ASP A 71 -6.54 -9.17 -17.42
N GLN A 72 -7.36 -10.19 -17.18
CA GLN A 72 -8.78 -10.17 -17.54
C GLN A 72 -9.53 -9.01 -16.86
N TYR A 73 -9.31 -8.82 -15.56
CA TYR A 73 -9.93 -7.74 -14.81
C TYR A 73 -9.59 -6.35 -15.39
N ARG A 74 -8.34 -6.14 -15.81
CA ARG A 74 -7.91 -4.87 -16.45
C ARG A 74 -8.51 -4.67 -17.82
N LYS A 75 -8.69 -5.76 -18.60
CA LYS A 75 -9.35 -5.72 -19.91
C LYS A 75 -10.83 -5.36 -19.77
N ASP A 76 -11.51 -5.96 -18.80
CA ASP A 76 -12.95 -5.76 -18.57
C ASP A 76 -13.29 -4.41 -17.92
N HIS A 77 -12.32 -3.75 -17.28
CA HIS A 77 -12.52 -2.48 -16.56
C HIS A 77 -11.51 -1.40 -17.01
N PRO A 78 -11.53 -0.97 -18.29
CA PRO A 78 -10.58 0.00 -18.82
C PRO A 78 -10.66 1.37 -18.12
N GLU A 79 -11.85 1.77 -17.67
CA GLU A 79 -12.08 3.01 -16.92
C GLU A 79 -11.40 3.00 -15.55
N TYR A 80 -11.41 1.85 -14.87
CA TYR A 80 -10.65 1.64 -13.64
C TYR A 80 -9.15 1.78 -13.89
N VAL A 81 -8.64 1.19 -14.97
CA VAL A 81 -7.22 1.24 -15.33
C VAL A 81 -6.78 2.68 -15.60
N LYS A 82 -7.56 3.43 -16.40
CA LYS A 82 -7.27 4.84 -16.71
C LYS A 82 -7.21 5.68 -15.44
N ARG A 83 -8.25 5.60 -14.61
CA ARG A 83 -8.31 6.34 -13.33
C ARG A 83 -7.15 5.98 -12.40
N ASN A 84 -6.79 4.70 -12.32
CA ASN A 84 -5.68 4.25 -11.49
C ASN A 84 -4.34 4.82 -12.00
N ARG A 85 -4.11 4.81 -13.32
CA ARG A 85 -2.94 5.42 -13.96
C ARG A 85 -2.85 6.93 -13.68
N ASP A 86 -3.96 7.66 -13.80
CA ASP A 86 -3.98 9.10 -13.52
C ASP A 86 -3.65 9.39 -12.05
N GLN A 87 -4.21 8.61 -11.12
CA GLN A 87 -3.86 8.72 -9.70
C GLN A 87 -2.41 8.35 -9.40
N GLN A 88 -1.82 7.39 -10.13
CA GLN A 88 -0.39 7.08 -10.03
C GLN A 88 0.46 8.27 -10.50
N ARG A 89 0.13 8.88 -11.64
CA ARG A 89 0.83 10.08 -12.14
C ARG A 89 0.76 11.23 -11.13
N LEU A 90 -0.43 11.52 -10.60
CA LEU A 90 -0.59 12.56 -9.58
C LEU A 90 0.22 12.29 -8.32
N ARG A 91 0.28 11.03 -7.85
CA ARG A 91 1.12 10.66 -6.70
C ARG A 91 2.60 10.82 -7.00
N ASN A 92 3.06 10.31 -8.14
CA ASN A 92 4.47 10.40 -8.54
C ASN A 92 4.92 11.86 -8.71
N ASN A 93 4.07 12.71 -9.31
CA ASN A 93 4.37 14.14 -9.46
C ASN A 93 4.46 14.87 -8.12
N ARG A 94 3.63 14.50 -7.13
CA ARG A 94 3.74 15.03 -5.76
C ARG A 94 5.06 14.60 -5.12
N SER A 95 5.42 13.33 -5.26
CA SER A 95 6.69 12.78 -4.77
C SER A 95 7.93 13.29 -5.52
N GLN A 96 7.80 13.95 -6.67
CA GLN A 96 8.95 14.60 -7.33
C GLN A 96 9.21 16.02 -6.81
N LYS A 97 8.19 16.71 -6.25
CA LYS A 97 8.36 18.02 -5.62
C LYS A 97 9.06 17.93 -4.26
N ASP A 98 8.80 16.86 -3.52
CA ASP A 98 9.51 16.51 -2.29
C ASP A 98 10.65 15.58 -2.68
N SER A 99 11.88 16.10 -2.86
CA SER A 99 13.13 15.37 -3.15
C SER A 99 12.97 13.93 -3.64
N VAL A 100 13.04 13.73 -4.97
CA VAL A 100 12.81 12.47 -5.69
C VAL A 100 13.23 11.24 -4.86
N PRO A 101 12.30 10.49 -4.27
CA PRO A 101 12.63 9.26 -3.58
C PRO A 101 13.09 8.23 -4.62
N ILE A 102 14.37 7.89 -4.60
CA ILE A 102 14.95 6.91 -5.52
C ILE A 102 14.21 5.58 -5.37
N ILE A 103 13.71 5.05 -6.48
CA ILE A 103 13.11 3.72 -6.54
C ILE A 103 14.26 2.71 -6.55
N VAL A 104 14.70 2.29 -5.36
CA VAL A 104 15.73 1.26 -5.20
C VAL A 104 15.04 -0.11 -5.10
N LYS A 105 15.39 -1.05 -5.99
CA LYS A 105 15.07 -2.48 -5.75
C LYS A 105 15.90 -2.97 -4.56
N THR A 106 15.36 -3.90 -3.78
CA THR A 106 16.00 -4.44 -2.55
C THR A 106 17.48 -4.81 -2.72
N ASP A 107 17.87 -5.30 -3.91
CA ASP A 107 19.23 -5.75 -4.21
C ASP A 107 19.99 -4.82 -5.18
N ALA A 108 19.44 -3.64 -5.49
CA ALA A 108 20.08 -2.71 -6.42
C ALA A 108 21.13 -1.86 -5.68
N PHE A 109 22.38 -2.32 -5.71
CA PHE A 109 23.53 -1.45 -5.48
C PHE A 109 23.70 -0.55 -6.72
N LEU A 110 23.56 0.76 -6.55
CA LEU A 110 23.98 1.72 -7.58
C LEU A 110 25.50 1.90 -7.46
N LEU A 111 26.25 0.97 -8.05
CA LEU A 111 27.70 1.07 -8.19
C LEU A 111 28.00 1.94 -9.42
N GLN A 112 28.56 3.13 -9.22
CA GLN A 112 29.28 3.81 -10.29
C GLN A 112 30.75 3.38 -10.22
N PRO A 113 31.34 2.83 -11.29
CA PRO A 113 32.74 2.43 -11.27
C PRO A 113 33.64 3.67 -11.17
N SER A 114 34.56 3.67 -10.21
CA SER A 114 35.72 4.57 -10.17
C SER A 114 36.99 3.71 -10.24
N THR A 115 38.01 4.24 -10.88
CA THR A 115 39.22 3.53 -11.31
C THR A 115 40.17 3.08 -10.17
N ASP A 116 39.94 3.46 -8.91
CA ASP A 116 40.92 3.32 -7.82
C ASP A 116 40.47 2.55 -6.56
N GLY A 117 39.56 1.59 -6.68
CA GLY A 117 39.54 0.39 -5.82
C GLY A 117 39.18 0.49 -4.32
N ALA A 118 38.87 1.66 -3.74
CA ALA A 118 38.48 1.78 -2.33
C ALA A 118 37.05 2.34 -2.15
N TYR A 119 36.23 1.70 -1.29
CA TYR A 119 34.81 2.01 -1.08
C TYR A 119 34.47 2.29 0.41
N MET A 120 33.79 3.40 0.73
CA MET A 120 33.28 3.71 2.08
C MET A 120 31.76 4.00 2.09
N ALA A 121 31.01 3.31 2.95
CA ALA A 121 29.54 3.40 3.04
C ALA A 121 29.04 4.31 4.16
N PHE A 122 28.07 5.17 3.86
CA PHE A 122 27.33 5.98 4.85
C PHE A 122 25.82 5.71 4.79
N LYS A 123 25.08 6.02 5.85
CA LYS A 123 23.62 5.86 5.90
C LYS A 123 22.93 7.14 5.44
N VAL A 124 22.49 7.22 4.18
CA VAL A 124 21.73 8.39 3.70
C VAL A 124 20.27 8.31 4.14
N LYS A 125 19.80 9.34 4.86
CA LYS A 125 18.38 9.55 5.17
C LYS A 125 17.69 10.22 3.96
N MET A 126 17.32 9.43 2.95
CA MET A 126 16.36 9.88 1.91
C MET A 126 14.97 9.33 2.18
N GLN A 127 13.93 10.06 1.77
CA GLN A 127 12.57 9.52 1.72
C GLN A 127 12.54 8.39 0.66
N LYS A 128 11.91 7.26 0.97
CA LYS A 128 11.89 6.06 0.11
C LYS A 128 10.48 5.54 -0.05
N ILE A 129 10.17 4.97 -1.22
CA ILE A 129 8.86 4.35 -1.53
C ILE A 129 8.93 2.81 -1.37
N VAL A 130 9.79 2.27 -0.49
CA VAL A 130 9.84 0.83 -0.16
C VAL A 130 10.12 0.63 1.34
N LYS A 131 9.55 -0.43 1.94
CA LYS A 131 9.79 -0.84 3.34
C LYS A 131 11.08 -1.67 3.45
N THR A 132 12.25 -1.05 3.49
CA THR A 132 13.46 -1.60 4.16
C THR A 132 14.58 -0.56 4.26
N ASP A 133 15.45 -0.69 5.26
CA ASP A 133 16.60 0.16 5.52
C ASP A 133 17.71 -0.02 4.45
N THR A 134 17.56 0.59 3.28
CA THR A 134 18.66 0.62 2.27
C THR A 134 19.79 1.56 2.74
N LEU A 135 21.00 1.06 2.91
CA LEU A 135 22.19 1.91 3.04
C LEU A 135 22.53 2.46 1.64
N MET A 136 22.90 3.74 1.53
CA MET A 136 23.22 4.41 0.27
C MET A 136 24.67 4.87 0.33
N LEU A 137 25.53 4.30 -0.50
CA LEU A 137 26.93 4.69 -0.62
C LEU A 137 27.04 5.97 -1.46
N GLN A 138 27.57 7.06 -0.90
CA GLN A 138 28.02 8.23 -1.64
C GLN A 138 29.53 8.37 -1.44
N ILE A 139 30.29 8.35 -2.55
CA ILE A 139 31.75 8.39 -2.56
C ILE A 139 32.19 9.84 -2.82
N GLN A 140 33.13 10.35 -2.02
CA GLN A 140 33.88 11.58 -2.34
C GLN A 140 35.34 11.18 -2.60
N SER A 141 35.89 11.66 -3.72
CA SER A 141 37.32 11.53 -4.00
C SER A 141 38.09 12.46 -3.06
N GLN A 142 38.87 11.92 -2.14
CA GLN A 142 39.91 12.70 -1.47
C GLN A 142 41.14 12.70 -2.39
N GLN A 143 41.45 13.86 -2.97
CA GLN A 143 42.78 14.08 -3.54
C GLN A 143 43.73 14.44 -2.39
N GLY A 144 44.78 13.65 -2.23
CA GLY A 144 45.93 13.98 -1.38
C GLY A 144 45.87 13.39 0.03
N ILE A 145 46.33 12.16 0.19
CA ILE A 145 46.98 11.72 1.42
C ILE A 145 48.44 11.47 1.03
N GLU A 146 49.31 12.45 1.28
CA GLU A 146 50.75 12.22 1.27
C GLU A 146 51.07 11.22 2.38
N ALA A 147 51.50 10.03 1.98
CA ALA A 147 51.99 9.00 2.88
C ALA A 147 53.41 9.38 3.32
N ASN A 148 53.53 10.10 4.43
CA ASN A 148 54.80 10.19 5.15
C ASN A 148 54.94 8.96 6.04
N PHE A 149 55.62 7.93 5.54
CA PHE A 149 56.23 6.92 6.38
C PHE A 149 57.58 7.46 6.87
N THR A 150 57.70 7.70 8.17
CA THR A 150 59.00 7.80 8.87
C THR A 150 58.97 6.85 10.04
#